data_AF-A0A964IV27-F1
#
_entry.id   AF-A0A964IV27-F1
#
_cell.length_a   1.000
_cell.length_b   1.000
_cell.length_c   1.000
_cell.angle_alpha   90.00
_cell.angle_beta   90.00
_cell.angle_gamma   90.00
#
_symmetry.space_group_name_H-M   'P 1'
#
loop_
_entity.id
_entity.type
_entity.pdbx_description
1 polymer ?
#
loop_
_entity_poly.entity_id
_entity_poly.type
_entity_poly.pdbx_seq_one_letter_code
_entity_poly.pdbx_strand_id
1 'polypeptide(L)' 'MSDTFDVIVIGGGPGGYVCAIRAAQLGLKAAC' A
#
# COMPACT_ATOMS: atom_id res chain seq x y z
N MET A 1 3.43 -16.67 9.73
CA MET A 1 4.20 -15.43 9.95
C MET A 1 3.22 -14.29 9.74
N SER A 2 2.96 -13.46 10.75
CA SER A 2 2.09 -12.28 10.61
C SER A 2 2.92 -11.16 9.98
N ASP A 3 2.67 -10.82 8.72
CA ASP A 3 3.32 -9.68 8.09
C ASP A 3 2.72 -8.38 8.62
N THR A 4 3.58 -7.52 9.17
CA THR A 4 3.19 -6.18 9.60
C THR A 4 3.29 -5.22 8.41
N PHE A 5 2.18 -4.56 8.11
CA PHE A 5 2.08 -3.51 7.09
C PHE A 5 1.78 -2.19 7.78
N ASP A 6 2.38 -1.12 7.26
CA ASP A 6 2.13 0.24 7.74
C ASP A 6 0.84 0.81 7.12
N VAL A 7 0.53 0.38 5.88
CA VAL A 7 -0.64 0.81 5.12
C VAL A 7 -1.28 -0.37 4.41
N ILE A 8 -2.60 -0.47 4.49
CA ILE A 8 -3.40 -1.40 3.67
C ILE A 8 -4.34 -0.56 2.79
N VAL A 9 -4.22 -0.73 1.48
CA VAL A 9 -5.07 -0.08 0.48
C VAL A 9 -6.15 -1.07 0.03
N ILE A 10 -7.42 -0.77 0.27
CA ILE A 10 -8.51 -1.66 -0.14
C ILE A 10 -9.02 -1.23 -1.53
N GLY A 11 -8.67 -2.02 -2.54
CA GLY A 11 -9.10 -1.85 -3.93
C GLY A 11 -8.00 -1.30 -4.86
N GLY A 12 -7.81 -1.94 -6.02
CA GLY A 12 -6.72 -1.66 -6.98
C GLY A 12 -7.05 -0.73 -8.14
N GLY A 13 -8.12 0.07 -8.02
CA GLY A 13 -8.50 1.03 -9.07
C GLY A 13 -7.48 2.18 -9.24
N PRO A 14 -7.74 3.14 -10.13
CA PRO A 14 -6.81 4.24 -10.45
C PRO A 14 -6.32 5.05 -9.24
N GLY A 15 -7.14 5.19 -8.20
CA GLY A 15 -6.70 5.82 -6.94
C GLY A 15 -5.92 4.87 -6.02
N GLY A 16 -6.30 3.60 -5.99
CA GLY A 16 -5.75 2.60 -5.07
C GLY A 16 -4.32 2.20 -5.41
N TYR A 17 -4.05 1.85 -6.68
CA TYR A 17 -2.68 1.50 -7.07
C TYR A 17 -1.74 2.71 -6.94
N VAL A 18 -2.21 3.92 -7.24
CA VAL A 18 -1.43 5.16 -7.09
C VAL A 18 -1.08 5.42 -5.62
N CYS A 19 -2.05 5.23 -4.72
CA CYS A 19 -1.84 5.33 -3.27
C CYS A 19 -0.80 4.30 -2.79
N ALA A 20 -0.93 3.04 -3.18
CA ALA A 20 0.01 1.97 -2.80
C ALA A 20 1.43 2.25 -3.31
N ILE A 21 1.58 2.71 -4.56
CA ILE A 21 2.89 3.08 -5.13
C ILE A 21 3.51 4.26 -4.37
N ARG A 22 2.73 5.31 -4.08
CA ARG A 22 3.25 6.46 -3.31
C ARG A 22 3.61 6.07 -1.88
N ALA A 23 2.83 5.23 -1.23
CA ALA A 23 3.15 4.71 0.10
C ALA A 23 4.48 3.93 0.09
N ALA A 24 4.70 3.06 -0.90
CA ALA A 24 5.97 2.33 -1.06
C ALA A 24 7.15 3.27 -1.34
N GLN A 25 6.98 4.31 -2.16
CA GLN A 25 8.02 5.31 -2.44
C GLN A 25 8.40 6.16 -1.24
N LEU A 26 7.47 6.36 -0.30
CA LEU A 26 7.73 7.02 0.98
C LEU A 26 8.37 6.07 2.01
N GLY A 27 8.66 4.82 1.64
CA GLY A 27 9.30 3.82 2.49
C GLY A 27 8.35 3.04 3.39
N LEU A 28 7.03 3.18 3.21
CA LEU A 28 6.03 2.44 3.98
C LEU A 28 5.86 1.03 3.40
N LYS A 29 5.70 0.02 4.26
CA LYS A 29 5.24 -1.31 3.85
C LYS A 29 3.76 -1.27 3.54
N ALA A 30 3.43 -1.10 2.26
CA ALA A 30 2.07 -1.08 1.77
C ALA A 30 1.61 -2.46 1.24
N ALA A 31 0.39 -2.85 1.56
CA ALA A 31 -0.34 -3.96 0.93
C ALA A 31 -1.58 -3.43 0.20
N CYS A 32 -2.02 -4.13 -0.84
CA CYS A 32 -3.16 -3.78 -1.68
C CYS A 32 -4.10 -4.98 -1.90
#